data_AF-A0ABD0TE26-F1
#
_entry.id   AF-A0ABD0TE26-F1
#
_cell.length_a   1.000
_cell.length_b   1.000
_cell.length_c   1.000
_cell.angle_alpha   90.00
_cell.angle_beta   90.00
_cell.angle_gamma   90.00
#
_symmetry.space_group_name_H-M   'P 1'
#
loop_
_entity.id
_entity.type
_entity.pdbx_description
1 polymer ?
#
loop_
_entity_poly.entity_id
_entity_poly.type
_entity_poly.pdbx_seq_one_letter_code
_entity_poly.pdbx_strand_id
1 'polypeptide(L)'
;MKLIFIFAISVLATLANAGHAGKPHYELRNAPYLFLKFVKAYDRSYKNTKEVLKRFAAFVINLDEIIRSNKISPGVYDINEYADYTTEEKRVYHGLENSKYFF
;
A
#
# COMPACT_ATOMS: atom_id res chain seq x y z
N MET A 1 36.27 12.22 15.81
CA MET A 1 35.68 12.63 14.51
C MET A 1 36.37 11.80 13.43
N LYS A 2 35.75 11.02 12.56
CA LYS A 2 34.38 10.92 12.05
C LYS A 2 33.93 9.45 12.08
N LEU A 3 32.71 9.20 12.55
CA LEU A 3 32.05 7.90 12.56
C LEU A 3 31.39 7.71 11.19
N ILE A 4 31.86 6.76 10.38
CA ILE A 4 31.30 6.47 9.06
C ILE A 4 30.21 5.41 9.23
N PHE A 5 28.95 5.83 9.12
CA PHE A 5 27.80 4.96 9.02
C PHE A 5 27.79 4.29 7.63
N ILE A 6 28.20 3.02 7.55
CA ILE A 6 27.99 2.21 6.35
C ILE A 6 26.77 1.31 6.62
N PHE A 7 25.58 1.80 6.26
CA PHE A 7 24.42 0.94 6.06
C PHE A 7 24.62 0.15 4.76
N ALA A 8 25.28 -1.00 4.86
CA ALA A 8 25.32 -1.97 3.79
C ALA A 8 23.97 -2.69 3.74
N ILE A 9 23.01 -2.10 3.04
CA ILE A 9 21.77 -2.78 2.64
C ILE A 9 22.14 -3.71 1.48
N SER A 10 22.49 -4.95 1.79
CA SER A 10 22.58 -6.02 0.79
C SER A 10 21.19 -6.60 0.55
N VAL A 11 20.46 -6.05 -0.41
CA VAL A 11 19.28 -6.73 -0.97
C VAL A 11 19.78 -7.79 -1.95
N LEU A 12 19.91 -9.03 -1.48
CA LEU A 12 19.93 -10.19 -2.36
C LEU A 12 18.49 -10.53 -2.70
N ALA A 13 18.02 -10.10 -3.87
CA ALA A 13 16.79 -10.61 -4.45
C ALA A 13 17.13 -11.80 -5.36
N THR A 14 16.98 -13.02 -4.87
CA THR A 14 17.04 -14.24 -5.70
C THR A 14 15.65 -14.59 -6.19
N LEU A 15 15.52 -14.62 -7.53
CA LEU A 15 14.34 -14.97 -8.32
C LEU A 15 13.94 -16.45 -8.15
N ALA A 16 12.65 -16.74 -7.94
CA ALA A 16 12.00 -17.98 -8.40
C ALA A 16 10.47 -17.93 -8.21
N ASN A 17 9.69 -17.65 -9.27
CA ASN A 17 8.51 -18.46 -9.66
C ASN A 17 7.89 -17.97 -10.99
N ALA A 18 8.05 -18.74 -12.06
CA ALA A 18 7.66 -18.39 -13.43
C ALA A 18 6.16 -18.55 -13.77
N GLY A 19 5.28 -18.61 -12.75
CA GLY A 19 3.81 -18.56 -12.92
C GLY A 19 3.15 -17.30 -12.31
N HIS A 20 3.96 -16.42 -11.69
CA HIS A 20 3.56 -15.21 -10.97
C HIS A 20 4.50 -14.02 -11.28
N ALA A 21 5.25 -14.12 -12.37
CA ALA A 21 6.51 -13.38 -12.61
C ALA A 21 6.40 -11.85 -12.81
N GLY A 22 5.25 -11.23 -12.50
CA GLY A 22 5.08 -9.78 -12.58
C GLY A 22 4.25 -9.16 -11.46
N LYS A 23 3.74 -9.94 -10.49
CA LYS A 23 2.96 -9.37 -9.39
C LYS A 23 3.88 -8.88 -8.27
N PRO A 24 3.64 -7.68 -7.71
CA PRO A 24 4.36 -7.22 -6.54
C PRO A 24 4.09 -8.17 -5.36
N HIS A 25 5.14 -8.51 -4.62
CA HIS A 25 5.03 -9.31 -3.41
C HIS A 25 5.22 -8.43 -2.19
N TYR A 26 4.20 -8.37 -1.34
CA TYR A 26 4.22 -7.62 -0.10
C TYR A 26 3.99 -8.54 1.10
N GLU A 27 4.52 -8.12 2.24
CA GLU A 27 4.25 -8.75 3.52
C GLU A 27 3.65 -7.70 4.45
N LEU A 28 2.58 -8.05 5.16
CA LEU A 28 1.84 -7.11 5.99
C LEU A 28 2.72 -6.51 7.11
N ARG A 29 3.69 -7.28 7.63
CA ARG A 29 4.66 -6.79 8.63
C ARG A 29 5.51 -5.60 8.15
N ASN A 30 5.65 -5.43 6.83
CA ASN A 30 6.41 -4.34 6.23
C ASN A 30 5.54 -3.07 6.02
N ALA A 31 4.27 -3.07 6.45
CA ALA A 31 3.36 -1.95 6.24
C ALA A 31 3.90 -0.59 6.71
N PRO A 32 4.56 -0.44 7.87
CA PRO A 32 5.13 0.85 8.28
C PRO A 32 6.15 1.39 7.26
N TYR A 33 7.04 0.52 6.77
CA TYR A 33 8.05 0.90 5.79
C TYR A 33 7.44 1.20 4.41
N LEU A 34 6.48 0.38 3.97
CA LEU A 34 5.77 0.57 2.71
C LEU A 34 4.94 1.86 2.71
N PHE A 35 4.34 2.23 3.86
CA PHE A 35 3.60 3.48 3.99
C PHE A 35 4.52 4.70 3.87
N LEU A 36 5.71 4.67 4.48
CA LEU A 36 6.70 5.74 4.31
C LEU A 36 7.16 5.88 2.86
N LYS A 37 7.36 4.76 2.16
CA LYS A 37 7.66 4.76 0.72
C LYS A 37 6.51 5.35 -0.09
N PHE A 38 5.27 4.95 0.18
CA PHE A 38 4.06 5.46 -0.46
C PHE A 38 3.92 6.98 -0.28
N VAL A 39 4.08 7.46 0.96
CA VAL A 39 4.01 8.90 1.28
C VAL A 39 5.02 9.69 0.45
N LYS A 40 6.25 9.18 0.33
CA LYS A 40 7.29 9.81 -0.50
C LYS A 40 6.99 9.70 -2.00
N ALA A 41 6.51 8.55 -2.47
CA ALA A 41 6.29 8.28 -3.89
C ALA A 41 5.16 9.12 -4.49
N TYR A 42 4.12 9.41 -3.69
CA TYR A 42 2.93 10.16 -4.11
C TYR A 42 2.83 11.55 -3.48
N ASP A 43 3.96 12.07 -2.98
CA ASP A 43 4.09 13.40 -2.35
C ASP A 43 2.94 13.71 -1.36
N ARG A 44 2.64 12.73 -0.49
CA ARG A 44 1.53 12.85 0.45
C ARG A 44 1.92 13.77 1.60
N SER A 45 1.06 14.73 1.89
CA SER A 45 1.12 15.57 3.07
C SER A 45 -0.20 15.48 3.83
N TYR A 46 -0.12 15.24 5.14
CA TYR A 46 -1.29 15.09 6.01
C TYR A 46 -1.32 16.18 7.05
N LYS A 47 -2.51 16.76 7.24
CA LYS A 47 -2.71 17.96 8.07
C LYS A 47 -2.29 17.83 9.53
N ASN A 48 -2.35 16.64 10.11
CA ASN A 48 -2.00 16.38 11.52
C ASN A 48 -1.83 14.88 11.79
N THR A 49 -1.36 14.54 13.00
CA THR A 49 -1.14 13.17 13.44
C THR A 49 -2.41 12.29 13.37
N LYS A 50 -3.59 12.85 13.65
CA LYS A 50 -4.85 12.10 13.55
C LYS A 50 -5.11 11.65 12.10
N GLU A 51 -4.84 12.53 11.14
CA GLU A 51 -4.94 12.20 9.71
C GLU A 51 -3.88 11.16 9.32
N VAL A 52 -2.63 11.29 9.81
CA VAL A 52 -1.57 10.28 9.56
C VAL A 52 -2.02 8.90 10.03
N LEU A 53 -2.58 8.78 11.24
CA LEU A 53 -3.05 7.51 11.78
C LEU A 53 -4.23 6.95 10.98
N LYS A 54 -5.18 7.79 10.56
CA LYS A 54 -6.30 7.39 9.69
C LYS A 54 -5.78 6.82 8.36
N ARG A 55 -4.84 7.51 7.72
CA ARG A 55 -4.25 7.15 6.42
C ARG A 55 -3.42 5.89 6.50
N PHE A 56 -2.64 5.74 7.57
CA PHE A 56 -1.88 4.52 7.83
C PHE A 56 -2.80 3.31 8.05
N ALA A 57 -3.89 3.46 8.82
CA ALA A 57 -4.86 2.39 9.03
C ALA A 57 -5.52 1.96 7.71
N ALA A 58 -5.96 2.93 6.89
CA ALA A 58 -6.51 2.66 5.56
C ALA A 58 -5.48 1.94 4.66
N PHE A 59 -4.23 2.39 4.68
CA PHE A 59 -3.14 1.78 3.93
C PHE A 59 -2.89 0.32 4.31
N VAL A 60 -2.89 -0.01 5.61
CA VAL A 60 -2.74 -1.41 6.08
C VAL A 60 -3.87 -2.30 5.55
N ILE A 61 -5.11 -1.80 5.57
CA ILE A 61 -6.29 -2.53 5.06
C ILE A 61 -6.15 -2.77 3.54
N ASN A 62 -5.80 -1.73 2.78
CA ASN A 62 -5.65 -1.84 1.32
C ASN A 62 -4.44 -2.73 0.94
N LEU A 63 -3.35 -2.70 1.73
CA LEU A 63 -2.21 -3.58 1.53
C LEU A 63 -2.58 -5.05 1.72
N ASP A 64 -3.36 -5.37 2.76
CA ASP A 64 -3.86 -6.74 2.97
C ASP A 64 -4.77 -7.18 1.80
N GLU A 65 -5.63 -6.28 1.31
CA GLU A 65 -6.48 -6.54 0.13
C GLU A 65 -5.64 -6.81 -1.13
N ILE A 66 -4.59 -6.04 -1.39
CA ILE A 66 -3.64 -6.26 -2.49
C ILE A 66 -2.96 -7.64 -2.34
N ILE A 67 -2.44 -7.96 -1.14
CA ILE A 67 -1.77 -9.24 -0.86
C ILE A 67 -2.71 -10.42 -1.12
N ARG A 68 -3.96 -10.34 -0.63
CA ARG A 68 -4.96 -11.40 -0.86
C ARG A 68 -5.37 -11.48 -2.32
N SER A 69 -5.64 -10.36 -2.97
CA SER A 69 -6.07 -10.31 -4.37
C SER A 69 -5.01 -10.89 -5.31
N ASN A 70 -3.74 -10.58 -5.10
CA ASN A 70 -2.65 -11.14 -5.91
C ASN A 70 -2.49 -12.66 -5.76
N LYS A 71 -2.91 -13.24 -4.63
CA LYS A 71 -2.89 -14.70 -4.40
C LYS A 71 -4.03 -15.43 -5.11
N ILE A 72 -5.20 -14.80 -5.28
CA ILE A 72 -6.43 -15.49 -5.72
C ILE A 72 -6.93 -15.06 -7.10
N SER A 73 -6.61 -13.84 -7.54
CA SER A 73 -7.11 -13.26 -8.79
C SER A 73 -6.08 -13.44 -9.91
N PRO A 74 -6.49 -13.60 -11.19
CA PRO A 74 -5.57 -13.52 -12.32
C PRO A 74 -5.01 -12.11 -12.56
N GLY A 75 -5.66 -11.06 -12.01
CA GLY A 75 -5.21 -9.67 -12.13
C GLY A 75 -3.95 -9.35 -11.32
N VAL A 76 -3.33 -8.21 -11.65
CA VAL A 76 -2.20 -7.64 -10.91
C VAL A 76 -2.70 -6.45 -10.09
N TYR A 77 -2.48 -6.51 -8.78
CA TYR A 77 -2.83 -5.47 -7.83
C TYR A 77 -1.54 -4.90 -7.23
N ASP A 78 -1.45 -3.58 -7.12
CA ASP A 78 -0.26 -2.92 -6.60
C ASP A 78 -0.63 -1.72 -5.71
N ILE A 79 0.31 -1.28 -4.87
CA ILE A 79 0.25 0.00 -4.19
C ILE A 79 0.24 1.09 -5.27
N ASN A 80 -0.82 1.88 -5.28
CA ASN A 80 -0.97 3.01 -6.18
C ASN A 80 -1.32 4.27 -5.37
N GLU A 81 -1.62 5.37 -6.05
CA GLU A 81 -1.95 6.64 -5.40
C GLU A 81 -3.17 6.54 -4.45
N TYR A 82 -4.10 5.62 -4.67
CA TYR A 82 -5.29 5.45 -3.83
C TYR A 82 -5.10 4.51 -2.65
N ALA A 83 -3.86 4.05 -2.39
CA ALA A 83 -3.60 3.04 -1.37
C ALA A 83 -3.91 3.49 0.06
N ASP A 84 -4.06 4.78 0.34
CA ASP A 84 -4.44 5.33 1.66
C ASP A 84 -5.91 5.79 1.74
N TYR A 85 -6.74 5.45 0.77
CA TYR A 85 -8.17 5.78 0.78
C TYR A 85 -8.91 4.88 1.77
N THR A 86 -9.80 5.48 2.57
CA THR A 86 -10.75 4.70 3.38
C THR A 86 -11.79 4.02 2.50
N THR A 87 -12.52 3.06 3.05
CA THR A 87 -13.62 2.38 2.36
C THR A 87 -14.66 3.38 1.83
N GLU A 88 -14.98 4.40 2.62
CA GLU A 88 -15.91 5.47 2.24
C GLU A 88 -15.36 6.30 1.08
N GLU A 89 -14.08 6.68 1.12
CA GLU A 89 -13.43 7.44 0.05
C GLU A 89 -13.34 6.61 -1.25
N LYS A 90 -13.06 5.30 -1.15
CA LYS A 90 -13.13 4.37 -2.30
C LYS A 90 -14.55 4.32 -2.87
N ARG A 91 -15.60 4.26 -2.03
CA ARG A 91 -16.99 4.27 -2.49
C ARG A 91 -17.34 5.55 -3.26
N VAL A 92 -16.95 6.71 -2.73
CA VAL A 92 -17.17 8.00 -3.41
C VAL A 92 -16.43 8.02 -4.74
N TYR A 93 -15.16 7.60 -4.77
CA TYR A 93 -14.37 7.50 -6.01
C TYR A 93 -15.01 6.60 -7.07
N HIS A 94 -15.63 5.48 -6.66
CA HIS A 94 -16.36 4.58 -7.55
C HIS A 94 -17.80 5.03 -7.88
N GLY A 95 -18.21 6.23 -7.48
CA GLY A 95 -19.56 6.76 -7.74
C GLY A 95 -20.68 6.06 -6.97
N LEU A 96 -20.35 5.37 -5.87
CA LEU A 96 -21.31 4.57 -5.09
C LEU A 96 -22.01 5.37 -3.98
N GLU A 97 -21.74 6.68 -3.83
CA GLU A 97 -22.26 7.51 -2.73
C GLU A 97 -23.79 7.49 -2.61
N ASN A 98 -24.51 7.42 -3.74
CA ASN A 98 -25.98 7.43 -3.79
C ASN A 98 -26.65 6.04 -3.72
N SER A 99 -25.89 4.94 -3.57
CA SER A 99 -26.46 3.57 -3.58
C SER A 99 -27.29 3.22 -2.33
N LYS A 100 -27.43 4.13 -1.36
CA LYS A 100 -28.30 3.99 -0.19
C LYS A 100 -29.79 4.22 -0.50
N TYR A 101 -30.12 4.69 -1.69
CA TYR A 101 -31.49 5.04 -2.12
C TYR A 101 -32.04 4.16 -3.26
N PHE A 102 -31.38 3.04 -3.59
CA PHE A 102 -31.74 2.18 -4.72
C PHE A 102 -31.91 0.69 -4.36
N PHE A 103 -32.26 0.36 -3.11
CA PHE A 103 -32.74 -0.97 -2.72
C PHE A 103 -34.07 -0.85 -1.98
#